data_AF-A0A970HA12-F1
#
_entry.id   AF-A0A970HA12-F1
#
_cell.length_a   1.000
_cell.length_b   1.000
_cell.length_c   1.000
_cell.angle_alpha   90.00
_cell.angle_beta   90.00
_cell.angle_gamma   90.00
#
_symmetry.space_group_name_H-M   'P 1'
#
loop_
_entity.id
_entity.type
_entity.pdbx_description
1 polymer ?
#
loop_
_entity_poly.entity_id
_entity_poly.type
_entity_poly.pdbx_seq_one_letter_code
_entity_poly.pdbx_strand_id
1 'polypeptide(L)'
;MESETIFHIRSRSDLMLPVQQAYAAALEKGGRFRVRFAPGDYGRFALSLRDVEGAGALDLLLEGEGDDPAVIEGLSLALEGRTVTLRNLILRRAEAPVAVLTVGAVESFVAERFAILDSLRFEPQIHEPLVSISAAGPRGTTATATLRDCWFVGNRVQGGSPLLATPRTGRSHLASLRLDGVVFARNEAAYGIEPWFTRSLTVERTLVIEDRLAHGWLRLVSPLVRVELAGSLLSSTTPLVRLVSGPDVALGDFPPVVARKCELRQGSVGEPEGIAAEACTRGEAWPRPGERSPLTEGARRAAVVDPRALVAALGL
;
A
#
# COMPACT_ATOMS: atom_id res chain seq x y z
N MET A 1 16.12 -13.69 25.14
CA MET A 1 15.74 -14.23 23.81
C MET A 1 14.24 -14.05 23.71
N GLU A 2 13.75 -13.26 22.76
CA GLU A 2 12.31 -13.18 22.49
C GLU A 2 11.82 -14.55 21.98
N SER A 3 10.68 -15.03 22.46
CA SER A 3 10.05 -16.26 21.97
C SER A 3 9.60 -16.07 20.52
N GLU A 4 9.99 -16.99 19.64
CA GLU A 4 9.54 -17.03 18.26
C GLU A 4 8.74 -18.31 17.99
N THR A 5 7.53 -18.15 17.45
CA THR A 5 6.69 -19.24 16.96
C THR A 5 6.65 -19.15 15.44
N ILE A 6 6.94 -20.26 14.75
CA ILE A 6 6.97 -20.33 13.28
C ILE A 6 5.86 -21.26 12.79
N PHE A 7 5.07 -20.80 11.83
CA PHE A 7 4.04 -21.59 11.16
C PHE A 7 4.24 -21.57 9.64
N HIS A 8 4.08 -22.72 9.00
CA HIS A 8 4.24 -22.88 7.55
C HIS A 8 2.86 -23.11 6.91
N ILE A 9 2.52 -22.27 5.95
CA ILE A 9 1.31 -22.39 5.14
C ILE A 9 1.73 -22.93 3.77
N ARG A 10 1.46 -24.22 3.54
CA ARG A 10 1.80 -24.91 2.28
C ARG A 10 0.60 -25.12 1.38
N SER A 11 -0.60 -24.97 1.93
CA SER A 11 -1.86 -25.26 1.26
C SER A 11 -3.02 -24.48 1.85
N ARG A 12 -4.15 -24.49 1.16
CA ARG A 12 -5.39 -23.85 1.63
C ARG A 12 -5.88 -24.39 2.98
N SER A 13 -5.68 -25.67 3.30
CA SER A 13 -6.12 -26.23 4.58
C SER A 13 -5.39 -25.62 5.77
N ASP A 14 -4.17 -25.12 5.57
CA ASP A 14 -3.37 -24.50 6.63
C ASP A 14 -3.92 -23.12 7.04
N LEU A 15 -4.66 -22.45 6.13
CA LEU A 15 -5.27 -21.13 6.35
C LEU A 15 -6.45 -21.13 7.31
N MET A 16 -6.99 -22.30 7.64
CA MET A 16 -8.16 -22.45 8.49
C MET A 16 -7.73 -22.63 9.95
N LEU A 17 -8.23 -23.69 10.61
CA LEU A 17 -7.96 -23.95 12.02
C LEU A 17 -6.46 -24.04 12.38
N PRO A 18 -5.57 -24.64 11.56
CA PRO A 18 -4.17 -24.82 11.94
C PRO A 18 -3.41 -23.52 12.24
N VAL A 19 -3.46 -22.54 11.34
CA VAL A 19 -2.79 -21.25 11.57
C VAL A 19 -3.43 -20.46 12.71
N GLN A 20 -4.75 -20.56 12.89
CA GLN A 20 -5.47 -19.87 13.96
C GLN A 20 -5.08 -20.41 15.34
N GLN A 21 -4.95 -21.73 15.47
CA GLN A 21 -4.46 -22.36 16.71
C GLN A 21 -3.01 -22.00 17.01
N ALA A 22 -2.15 -22.00 16.00
CA ALA A 22 -0.75 -21.60 16.16
C ALA A 22 -0.61 -20.13 16.56
N TYR A 23 -1.44 -19.26 15.98
CA TYR A 23 -1.50 -17.83 16.30
C TYR A 23 -1.98 -17.59 17.73
N ALA A 24 -3.07 -18.25 18.16
CA ALA A 24 -3.57 -18.15 19.53
C ALA A 24 -2.52 -18.60 20.57
N ALA A 25 -1.83 -19.72 20.31
CA ALA A 25 -0.75 -20.18 21.17
C ALA A 25 0.46 -19.22 21.19
N ALA A 26 0.70 -18.49 20.10
CA ALA A 26 1.75 -17.47 20.05
C ALA A 26 1.36 -16.21 20.84
N LEU A 27 0.08 -15.81 20.81
CA LEU A 27 -0.44 -14.71 21.62
C LEU A 27 -0.26 -14.96 23.12
N GLU A 28 -0.56 -16.18 23.60
CA GLU A 28 -0.37 -16.55 25.01
C GLU A 28 1.10 -16.46 25.47
N LYS A 29 2.04 -16.79 24.56
CA LYS A 29 3.48 -16.75 24.85
C LYS A 29 4.09 -15.36 24.73
N GLY A 30 3.50 -14.51 23.88
CA GLY A 30 4.10 -13.25 23.44
C GLY A 30 5.35 -13.45 22.56
N GLY A 31 5.94 -12.33 22.16
CA GLY A 31 7.13 -12.30 21.28
C GLY A 31 6.76 -12.16 19.81
N ARG A 32 7.25 -13.08 18.96
CA ARG A 32 7.10 -13.03 17.50
C ARG A 32 6.38 -14.26 16.94
N PHE A 33 5.42 -14.03 16.04
CA PHE A 33 4.78 -15.06 15.23
C PHE A 33 5.19 -14.86 13.77
N ARG A 34 5.88 -15.86 13.23
CA ARG A 34 6.38 -15.88 11.87
C ARG A 34 5.56 -16.86 11.03
N VAL A 35 5.03 -16.39 9.93
CA VAL A 35 4.28 -17.19 8.96
C VAL A 35 5.06 -17.25 7.66
N ARG A 36 5.29 -18.46 7.17
CA ARG A 36 5.95 -18.72 5.88
C ARG A 36 4.94 -19.25 4.88
N PHE A 37 4.81 -18.60 3.74
CA PHE A 37 3.91 -19.00 2.66
C PHE A 37 4.68 -19.69 1.54
N ALA A 38 4.29 -20.93 1.24
CA ALA A 38 4.66 -21.54 -0.03
C ALA A 38 3.96 -20.81 -1.19
N PRO A 39 4.56 -20.76 -2.39
CA PRO A 39 3.83 -20.29 -3.57
C PRO A 39 2.68 -21.25 -3.91
N GLY A 40 1.53 -20.72 -4.30
CA GLY A 40 0.38 -21.55 -4.65
C GLY A 40 -0.93 -20.79 -4.81
N ASP A 41 -1.95 -21.55 -5.21
CA ASP A 41 -3.34 -21.08 -5.26
C ASP A 41 -4.05 -21.44 -3.95
N TYR A 42 -4.46 -20.39 -3.24
CA TYR A 42 -5.15 -20.51 -1.95
C TYR A 42 -6.67 -20.32 -2.09
N GLY A 43 -7.15 -20.11 -3.32
CA GLY A 43 -8.51 -19.75 -3.65
C GLY A 43 -8.91 -18.40 -3.06
N ARG A 44 -10.16 -18.00 -3.28
CA ARG A 44 -10.74 -16.81 -2.63
C ARG A 44 -10.84 -17.06 -1.13
N PHE A 45 -9.87 -16.54 -0.38
CA PHE A 45 -9.79 -16.70 1.07
C PHE A 45 -9.35 -15.39 1.72
N ALA A 46 -9.85 -15.13 2.94
CA ALA A 46 -9.43 -14.00 3.75
C ALA A 46 -8.80 -14.53 5.05
N LEU A 47 -7.48 -14.43 5.16
CA LEU A 47 -6.78 -14.78 6.38
C LEU A 47 -6.77 -13.58 7.32
N SER A 48 -7.30 -13.77 8.53
CA SER A 48 -7.26 -12.78 9.60
C SER A 48 -6.36 -13.26 10.73
N LEU A 49 -5.33 -12.46 11.05
CA LEU A 49 -4.44 -12.63 12.20
C LEU A 49 -4.47 -11.31 12.98
N ARG A 50 -5.44 -11.18 13.89
CA ARG A 50 -5.66 -9.97 14.69
C ARG A 50 -5.80 -10.31 16.16
N ASP A 51 -5.17 -9.53 17.02
CA ASP A 51 -5.36 -9.59 18.46
C ASP A 51 -6.58 -8.75 18.83
N VAL A 52 -7.72 -9.41 19.06
CA VAL A 52 -9.00 -8.71 19.33
C VAL A 52 -9.11 -8.30 20.81
N GLU A 53 -8.31 -8.92 21.69
CA GLU A 53 -8.42 -8.78 23.15
C GLU A 53 -7.26 -7.95 23.75
N GLY A 54 -6.06 -8.06 23.19
CA GLY A 54 -4.91 -7.22 23.51
C GLY A 54 -4.62 -6.24 22.37
N ALA A 55 -4.26 -5.00 22.67
CA ALA A 55 -3.87 -4.06 21.62
C ALA A 55 -2.53 -4.50 20.99
N GLY A 56 -2.59 -5.37 19.97
CA GLY A 56 -1.48 -5.83 19.16
C GLY A 56 -0.24 -6.21 19.98
N ALA A 57 -0.32 -7.24 20.82
CA ALA A 57 0.80 -7.60 21.71
C ALA A 57 2.02 -8.22 21.00
N LEU A 58 1.83 -8.69 19.77
CA LEU A 58 2.74 -9.63 19.13
C LEU A 58 3.39 -9.05 17.85
N ASP A 59 4.66 -9.39 17.62
CA ASP A 59 5.34 -9.10 16.36
C ASP A 59 4.94 -10.09 15.27
N LEU A 60 4.27 -9.59 14.24
CA LEU A 60 3.84 -10.37 13.08
C LEU A 60 4.85 -10.25 11.95
N LEU A 61 5.37 -11.39 11.48
CA LEU A 61 6.17 -11.48 10.26
C LEU A 61 5.53 -12.48 9.30
N LEU A 62 5.09 -12.02 8.13
CA LEU A 62 4.65 -12.87 7.04
C LEU A 62 5.68 -12.79 5.91
N GLU A 63 6.17 -13.94 5.47
CA GLU A 63 7.18 -14.03 4.42
C GLU A 63 6.88 -15.14 3.42
N GLY A 64 7.35 -14.97 2.18
CA GLY A 64 7.41 -16.07 1.21
C GLY A 64 8.49 -17.09 1.56
N GLU A 65 8.25 -18.36 1.23
CA GLU A 65 9.27 -19.41 1.29
C GLU A 65 10.26 -19.28 0.13
N GLY A 66 11.56 -19.31 0.43
CA GLY A 66 12.64 -19.24 -0.55
C GLY A 66 13.26 -17.85 -0.71
N ASP A 67 14.18 -17.72 -1.67
CA ASP A 67 14.90 -16.48 -1.96
C ASP A 67 14.11 -15.53 -2.88
N ASP A 68 13.24 -16.11 -3.71
CA ASP A 68 12.31 -15.41 -4.59
C ASP A 68 10.96 -15.15 -3.89
N PRO A 69 10.25 -14.07 -4.23
CA PRO A 69 8.94 -13.79 -3.65
C PRO A 69 7.92 -14.89 -3.94
N ALA A 70 7.23 -15.36 -2.90
CA ALA A 70 6.19 -16.38 -3.06
C ALA A 70 4.93 -15.75 -3.69
N VAL A 71 4.45 -16.35 -4.78
CA VAL A 71 3.21 -15.96 -5.46
C VAL A 71 2.03 -16.65 -4.80
N ILE A 72 1.14 -15.84 -4.22
CA ILE A 72 -0.03 -16.27 -3.46
C ILE A 72 -1.27 -15.83 -4.23
N GLU A 73 -1.93 -16.78 -4.90
CA GLU A 73 -3.13 -16.50 -5.70
C GLU A 73 -4.39 -16.54 -4.82
N GLY A 74 -5.26 -15.53 -4.96
CA GLY A 74 -6.60 -15.49 -4.38
C GLY A 74 -6.71 -15.06 -2.91
N LEU A 75 -5.60 -14.87 -2.20
CA LEU A 75 -5.59 -14.57 -0.77
C LEU A 75 -5.68 -13.08 -0.46
N SER A 76 -6.56 -12.72 0.47
CA SER A 76 -6.59 -11.42 1.15
C SER A 76 -6.11 -11.55 2.60
N LEU A 77 -5.46 -10.51 3.12
CA LEU A 77 -4.82 -10.49 4.43
C LEU A 77 -5.40 -9.39 5.33
N ALA A 78 -5.67 -9.76 6.57
CA ALA A 78 -6.15 -8.88 7.62
C ALA A 78 -5.26 -9.07 8.85
N LEU A 79 -4.35 -8.13 9.11
CA LEU A 79 -3.24 -8.30 10.06
C LEU A 79 -3.30 -7.22 11.13
N GLU A 80 -3.05 -7.60 12.38
CA GLU A 80 -2.92 -6.65 13.48
C GLU A 80 -1.87 -7.12 14.49
N GLY A 81 -0.90 -6.27 14.81
CA GLY A 81 0.18 -6.60 15.74
C GLY A 81 0.95 -5.38 16.24
N ARG A 82 1.94 -5.61 17.11
CA ARG A 82 2.82 -4.56 17.64
C ARG A 82 3.65 -3.98 16.51
N THR A 83 4.43 -4.87 15.89
CA THR A 83 5.07 -4.66 14.61
C THR A 83 4.48 -5.63 13.60
N VAL A 84 4.31 -5.18 12.36
CA VAL A 84 3.84 -6.03 11.25
C VAL A 84 4.84 -5.92 10.12
N THR A 85 5.35 -7.05 9.65
CA THR A 85 6.29 -7.12 8.52
C THR A 85 5.76 -8.05 7.45
N LEU A 86 5.69 -7.56 6.21
CA LEU A 86 5.46 -8.35 5.01
C LEU A 86 6.74 -8.36 4.17
N ARG A 87 7.24 -9.52 3.77
CA ARG A 87 8.42 -9.57 2.90
C ARG A 87 8.39 -10.68 1.88
N ASN A 88 8.91 -10.42 0.68
CA ASN A 88 9.05 -11.42 -0.39
C ASN A 88 7.70 -12.13 -0.68
N LEU A 89 6.64 -11.36 -0.87
CA LEU A 89 5.28 -11.89 -1.11
C LEU A 89 4.62 -11.17 -2.28
N ILE A 90 3.89 -11.92 -3.10
CA ILE A 90 3.08 -11.39 -4.19
C ILE A 90 1.65 -11.87 -3.99
N LEU A 91 0.74 -10.98 -3.61
CA LEU A 91 -0.69 -11.27 -3.62
C LEU A 91 -1.21 -11.04 -5.03
N ARG A 92 -1.77 -12.08 -5.66
CA ARG A 92 -2.20 -12.01 -7.04
C ARG A 92 -3.64 -12.46 -7.18
N ARG A 93 -4.41 -11.76 -8.03
CA ARG A 93 -5.82 -12.08 -8.35
C ARG A 93 -6.65 -12.32 -7.10
N ALA A 94 -6.37 -11.57 -6.04
CA ALA A 94 -7.23 -11.56 -4.87
C ALA A 94 -8.53 -10.86 -5.27
N GLU A 95 -9.65 -11.55 -5.08
CA GLU A 95 -10.99 -10.99 -5.32
C GLU A 95 -11.75 -10.97 -4.01
N ALA A 96 -11.99 -9.77 -3.47
CA ALA A 96 -12.62 -9.60 -2.17
C ALA A 96 -13.67 -8.47 -2.18
N PRO A 97 -14.75 -8.60 -1.41
CA PRO A 97 -15.65 -7.48 -1.15
C PRO A 97 -15.00 -6.42 -0.24
N VAL A 98 -13.97 -6.82 0.53
CA VAL A 98 -13.19 -5.98 1.44
C VAL A 98 -11.81 -5.67 0.87
N ALA A 99 -11.03 -4.84 1.58
CA ALA A 99 -9.62 -4.61 1.27
C ALA A 99 -8.83 -5.93 1.12
N VAL A 100 -7.99 -6.01 0.09
CA VAL A 100 -7.09 -7.17 -0.15
C VAL A 100 -6.01 -7.23 0.92
N LEU A 101 -5.56 -6.08 1.42
CA LEU A 101 -4.66 -5.98 2.55
C LEU A 101 -5.18 -4.97 3.57
N THR A 102 -5.42 -5.41 4.79
CA THR A 102 -5.67 -4.55 5.95
C THR A 102 -4.58 -4.78 6.98
N VAL A 103 -3.93 -3.71 7.43
CA VAL A 103 -2.89 -3.75 8.45
C VAL A 103 -3.19 -2.75 9.55
N GLY A 104 -3.27 -3.24 10.79
CA GLY A 104 -3.22 -2.43 12.01
C GLY A 104 -1.88 -2.64 12.71
N ALA A 105 -1.11 -1.57 12.95
CA ALA A 105 0.15 -1.66 13.70
C ALA A 105 0.14 -0.74 14.92
N VAL A 106 0.63 -1.22 16.06
CA VAL A 106 0.77 -0.38 17.27
C VAL A 106 2.01 0.51 17.17
N GLU A 107 3.13 -0.05 16.72
CA GLU A 107 4.42 0.63 16.61
C GLU A 107 4.82 0.84 15.15
N SER A 108 4.87 -0.23 14.36
CA SER A 108 5.33 -0.11 12.97
C SER A 108 4.78 -1.16 12.01
N PHE A 109 4.61 -0.74 10.76
CA PHE A 109 4.36 -1.62 9.63
C PHE A 109 5.47 -1.45 8.59
N VAL A 110 6.02 -2.57 8.12
CA VAL A 110 6.99 -2.60 7.00
C VAL A 110 6.52 -3.61 5.96
N ALA A 111 6.45 -3.21 4.70
CA ALA A 111 6.40 -4.13 3.57
C ALA A 111 7.66 -3.95 2.72
N GLU A 112 8.31 -5.05 2.35
CA GLU A 112 9.54 -5.05 1.56
C GLU A 112 9.49 -6.11 0.47
N ARG A 113 9.82 -5.76 -0.78
CA ARG A 113 9.72 -6.70 -1.92
C ARG A 113 8.35 -7.38 -1.95
N PHE A 114 7.32 -6.55 -1.90
CA PHE A 114 5.92 -6.96 -1.82
C PHE A 114 5.15 -6.51 -3.06
N ALA A 115 4.18 -7.29 -3.51
CA ALA A 115 3.34 -6.88 -4.65
C ALA A 115 1.88 -7.26 -4.46
N ILE A 116 0.98 -6.42 -4.98
CA ILE A 116 -0.43 -6.75 -5.21
C ILE A 116 -0.72 -6.57 -6.70
N LEU A 117 -1.07 -7.67 -7.36
CA LEU A 117 -1.20 -7.76 -8.81
C LEU A 117 -2.60 -8.21 -9.22
N ASP A 118 -3.14 -7.57 -10.24
CA ASP A 118 -4.37 -7.97 -10.92
C ASP A 118 -5.54 -8.29 -9.95
N SER A 119 -5.57 -7.62 -8.79
CA SER A 119 -6.53 -7.90 -7.73
C SER A 119 -7.74 -6.96 -7.81
N LEU A 120 -8.89 -7.44 -7.34
CA LEU A 120 -10.17 -6.75 -7.46
C LEU A 120 -10.82 -6.61 -6.08
N ARG A 121 -11.10 -5.37 -5.70
CA ARG A 121 -12.09 -5.04 -4.66
C ARG A 121 -13.41 -4.66 -5.32
N PHE A 122 -14.50 -5.39 -5.06
CA PHE A 122 -15.73 -5.29 -5.85
C PHE A 122 -17.00 -4.82 -5.14
N GLU A 123 -17.00 -4.53 -3.84
CA GLU A 123 -18.23 -4.12 -3.12
C GLU A 123 -18.44 -2.60 -3.14
N PRO A 124 -19.28 -2.01 -4.02
CA PRO A 124 -19.28 -0.56 -4.25
C PRO A 124 -19.92 0.24 -3.11
N GLN A 125 -20.75 -0.41 -2.28
CA GLN A 125 -21.43 0.21 -1.14
C GLN A 125 -20.50 0.43 0.05
N ILE A 126 -19.36 -0.28 0.09
CA ILE A 126 -18.36 -0.15 1.14
C ILE A 126 -17.22 0.75 0.63
N HIS A 127 -16.93 1.81 1.37
CA HIS A 127 -15.84 2.74 1.07
C HIS A 127 -14.48 2.22 1.55
N GLU A 128 -14.10 1.00 1.16
CA GLU A 128 -12.81 0.41 1.53
C GLU A 128 -11.74 0.55 0.43
N PRO A 129 -10.48 0.87 0.77
CA PRO A 129 -9.39 0.86 -0.21
C PRO A 129 -9.03 -0.57 -0.63
N LEU A 130 -8.16 -0.73 -1.63
CA LEU A 130 -7.50 -2.02 -1.88
C LEU A 130 -6.58 -2.41 -0.71
N VAL A 131 -5.87 -1.40 -0.18
CA VAL A 131 -4.91 -1.49 0.92
C VAL A 131 -5.27 -0.47 1.99
N SER A 132 -5.50 -0.97 3.20
CA SER A 132 -5.80 -0.18 4.39
C SER A 132 -4.65 -0.32 5.39
N ILE A 133 -4.02 0.79 5.78
CA ILE A 133 -2.95 0.82 6.78
C ILE A 133 -3.35 1.78 7.90
N SER A 134 -3.43 1.28 9.13
CA SER A 134 -3.86 2.08 10.28
C SER A 134 -2.99 1.83 11.51
N ALA A 135 -3.02 2.81 12.43
CA ALA A 135 -2.47 2.63 13.77
C ALA A 135 -3.50 1.89 14.65
N ALA A 136 -3.08 0.81 15.30
CA ALA A 136 -3.95 -0.09 16.09
C ALA A 136 -3.86 0.10 17.61
N GLY A 137 -3.09 1.07 18.10
CA GLY A 137 -2.89 1.29 19.54
C GLY A 137 -3.98 2.12 20.24
N PRO A 138 -3.95 2.21 21.58
CA PRO A 138 -4.77 3.13 22.38
C PRO A 138 -4.69 4.59 21.89
N ARG A 139 -5.64 5.45 22.32
CA ARG A 139 -5.62 6.87 21.96
C ARG A 139 -4.27 7.51 22.28
N GLY A 140 -3.69 8.18 21.29
CA GLY A 140 -2.41 8.89 21.43
C GLY A 140 -1.19 8.08 21.00
N THR A 141 -1.36 6.78 20.74
CA THR A 141 -0.30 5.98 20.12
C THR A 141 -0.08 6.43 18.68
N THR A 142 1.19 6.49 18.27
CA THR A 142 1.57 6.84 16.91
C THR A 142 2.42 5.74 16.31
N ALA A 143 1.91 5.10 15.26
CA ALA A 143 2.65 4.10 14.50
C ALA A 143 3.30 4.72 13.25
N THR A 144 4.29 4.04 12.69
CA THR A 144 4.90 4.40 11.40
C THR A 144 4.71 3.29 10.37
N ALA A 145 4.53 3.65 9.10
CA ALA A 145 4.42 2.68 8.02
C ALA A 145 5.48 2.92 6.95
N THR A 146 6.13 1.88 6.45
CA THR A 146 7.08 1.95 5.33
C THR A 146 6.76 0.87 4.30
N LEU A 147 6.55 1.29 3.05
CA LEU A 147 6.50 0.41 1.89
C LEU A 147 7.80 0.59 1.10
N ARG A 148 8.60 -0.46 1.00
CA ARG A 148 9.87 -0.48 0.27
C ARG A 148 9.81 -1.49 -0.86
N ASP A 149 10.22 -1.10 -2.06
CA ASP A 149 10.28 -2.00 -3.22
C ASP A 149 8.93 -2.71 -3.45
N CYS A 150 7.84 -1.94 -3.35
CA CYS A 150 6.47 -2.44 -3.42
C CYS A 150 5.82 -2.17 -4.78
N TRP A 151 4.98 -3.10 -5.24
CA TRP A 151 4.36 -3.03 -6.57
C TRP A 151 2.84 -3.15 -6.49
N PHE A 152 2.13 -2.17 -7.04
CA PHE A 152 0.68 -2.18 -7.22
C PHE A 152 0.37 -2.06 -8.71
N VAL A 153 0.09 -3.19 -9.36
CA VAL A 153 -0.03 -3.23 -10.82
C VAL A 153 -1.32 -3.93 -11.26
N GLY A 154 -2.09 -3.26 -12.11
CA GLY A 154 -3.28 -3.85 -12.74
C GLY A 154 -4.47 -4.07 -11.80
N ASN A 155 -4.47 -3.47 -10.61
CA ASN A 155 -5.54 -3.66 -9.63
C ASN A 155 -6.78 -2.82 -9.97
N ARG A 156 -7.93 -3.27 -9.48
CA ARG A 156 -9.21 -2.58 -9.65
C ARG A 156 -9.94 -2.44 -8.31
N VAL A 157 -10.42 -1.22 -8.05
CA VAL A 157 -11.23 -0.87 -6.88
C VAL A 157 -12.54 -0.32 -7.40
N GLN A 158 -13.63 -1.06 -7.21
CA GLN A 158 -14.95 -0.57 -7.57
C GLN A 158 -15.44 0.47 -6.56
N GLY A 159 -16.28 1.40 -7.00
CA GLY A 159 -16.77 2.49 -6.14
C GLY A 159 -15.77 3.64 -5.98
N GLY A 160 -16.10 4.58 -5.09
CA GLY A 160 -15.39 5.86 -4.95
C GLY A 160 -14.12 5.84 -4.09
N SER A 161 -13.44 4.70 -3.94
CA SER A 161 -12.31 4.56 -3.00
C SER A 161 -10.94 4.53 -3.67
N PRO A 162 -9.87 4.85 -2.93
CA PRO A 162 -8.50 4.80 -3.42
C PRO A 162 -7.91 3.39 -3.46
N LEU A 163 -6.74 3.21 -4.09
CA LEU A 163 -5.96 1.97 -3.95
C LEU A 163 -5.43 1.84 -2.53
N LEU A 164 -4.75 2.87 -2.01
CA LEU A 164 -4.20 2.87 -0.67
C LEU A 164 -4.85 3.97 0.15
N ALA A 165 -5.34 3.64 1.34
CA ALA A 165 -5.74 4.64 2.32
C ALA A 165 -5.16 4.36 3.70
N THR A 166 -5.08 5.42 4.49
CA THR A 166 -4.77 5.33 5.92
C THR A 166 -5.99 5.75 6.74
N PRO A 167 -7.04 4.92 6.77
CA PRO A 167 -8.25 5.26 7.51
C PRO A 167 -7.98 5.23 9.01
N ARG A 168 -8.88 5.84 9.77
CA ARG A 168 -8.84 5.76 11.23
C ARG A 168 -9.53 4.49 11.69
N THR A 169 -8.77 3.62 12.33
CA THR A 169 -9.30 2.59 13.23
C THR A 169 -9.16 3.11 14.67
N GLY A 170 -10.28 3.32 15.37
CA GLY A 170 -10.24 3.79 16.76
C GLY A 170 -9.86 5.27 16.93
N ARG A 171 -8.85 5.60 17.74
CA ARG A 171 -8.45 6.98 18.10
C ARG A 171 -6.97 7.32 17.82
N SER A 172 -6.32 6.54 16.99
CA SER A 172 -4.87 6.64 16.72
C SER A 172 -4.60 7.12 15.30
N HIS A 173 -3.37 7.61 15.06
CA HIS A 173 -2.94 8.18 13.79
C HIS A 173 -1.56 7.63 13.43
N LEU A 174 -1.25 7.56 12.13
CA LEU A 174 0.12 7.33 11.70
C LEU A 174 0.94 8.60 11.90
N ALA A 175 2.08 8.47 12.57
CA ALA A 175 3.07 9.54 12.62
C ALA A 175 3.66 9.80 11.23
N SER A 176 3.91 8.74 10.46
CA SER A 176 4.39 8.84 9.09
C SER A 176 4.03 7.61 8.25
N LEU A 177 3.84 7.85 6.96
CA LEU A 177 3.84 6.84 5.91
C LEU A 177 4.99 7.16 4.94
N ARG A 178 5.90 6.20 4.72
CA ARG A 178 6.99 6.31 3.75
C ARG A 178 6.78 5.32 2.61
N LEU A 179 6.87 5.83 1.39
CA LEU A 179 6.92 5.05 0.16
C LEU A 179 8.31 5.22 -0.43
N ASP A 180 9.09 4.14 -0.51
CA ASP A 180 10.47 4.18 -1.01
C ASP A 180 10.68 3.09 -2.06
N GLY A 181 10.81 3.48 -3.34
CA GLY A 181 10.86 2.47 -4.40
C GLY A 181 9.50 1.81 -4.60
N VAL A 182 8.43 2.57 -4.77
CA VAL A 182 7.08 2.00 -4.98
C VAL A 182 6.63 2.21 -6.42
N VAL A 183 5.94 1.23 -7.00
CA VAL A 183 5.37 1.32 -8.35
C VAL A 183 3.85 1.26 -8.29
N PHE A 184 3.19 2.25 -8.89
CA PHE A 184 1.76 2.23 -9.20
C PHE A 184 1.59 2.26 -10.71
N ALA A 185 0.99 1.24 -11.30
CA ALA A 185 0.79 1.20 -12.74
C ALA A 185 -0.49 0.49 -13.16
N ARG A 186 -1.19 1.08 -14.13
CA ARG A 186 -2.36 0.49 -14.80
C ARG A 186 -3.51 0.14 -13.83
N ASN A 187 -3.61 0.80 -12.68
CA ASN A 187 -4.65 0.56 -11.71
C ASN A 187 -5.93 1.33 -12.09
N GLU A 188 -7.07 0.83 -11.62
CA GLU A 188 -8.39 1.43 -11.81
C GLU A 188 -9.01 1.67 -10.42
N ALA A 189 -9.13 2.94 -10.02
CA ALA A 189 -9.63 3.33 -8.71
C ALA A 189 -10.10 4.80 -8.75
N ALA A 190 -10.74 5.29 -7.69
CA ALA A 190 -11.08 6.71 -7.60
C ALA A 190 -9.80 7.58 -7.48
N TYR A 191 -8.86 7.12 -6.65
CA TYR A 191 -7.57 7.75 -6.42
C TYR A 191 -6.47 6.71 -6.24
N GLY A 192 -5.21 7.12 -6.38
CA GLY A 192 -4.07 6.28 -6.00
C GLY A 192 -3.97 6.14 -4.49
N ILE A 193 -3.81 7.26 -3.79
CA ILE A 193 -3.48 7.30 -2.36
C ILE A 193 -4.34 8.34 -1.64
N GLU A 194 -4.81 7.98 -0.45
CA GLU A 194 -5.47 8.88 0.50
C GLU A 194 -4.84 8.74 1.91
N PRO A 195 -3.84 9.58 2.26
CA PRO A 195 -3.14 9.51 3.54
C PRO A 195 -3.93 10.23 4.65
N TRP A 196 -5.19 9.87 4.84
CA TRP A 196 -6.16 10.59 5.65
C TRP A 196 -5.72 10.81 7.11
N PHE A 197 -5.56 9.76 7.92
CA PHE A 197 -5.18 9.88 9.33
C PHE A 197 -3.68 9.69 9.54
N THR A 198 -2.90 10.44 8.76
CA THR A 198 -1.44 10.39 8.73
C THR A 198 -0.87 11.81 8.88
N ARG A 199 0.14 12.00 9.73
CA ARG A 199 0.75 13.33 9.93
C ARG A 199 1.68 13.72 8.78
N SER A 200 2.47 12.77 8.26
CA SER A 200 3.35 13.00 7.11
C SER A 200 3.39 11.83 6.13
N LEU A 201 3.45 12.15 4.85
CA LEU A 201 3.71 11.23 3.75
C LEU A 201 5.01 11.61 3.06
N THR A 202 5.97 10.69 3.02
CA THR A 202 7.22 10.84 2.26
C THR A 202 7.22 9.85 1.11
N VAL A 203 7.43 10.34 -0.11
CA VAL A 203 7.46 9.53 -1.33
C VAL A 203 8.80 9.71 -2.02
N GLU A 204 9.56 8.63 -2.10
CA GLU A 204 10.90 8.60 -2.66
C GLU A 204 11.01 7.49 -3.69
N ARG A 205 11.80 7.75 -4.75
CA ARG A 205 12.08 6.77 -5.81
C ARG A 205 10.82 6.04 -6.29
N THR A 206 9.68 6.72 -6.36
CA THR A 206 8.40 6.12 -6.72
C THR A 206 8.13 6.33 -8.20
N LEU A 207 7.58 5.32 -8.86
CA LEU A 207 7.09 5.39 -10.23
C LEU A 207 5.57 5.27 -10.25
N VAL A 208 4.90 6.27 -10.83
CA VAL A 208 3.46 6.25 -11.07
C VAL A 208 3.23 6.37 -12.57
N ILE A 209 2.54 5.40 -13.17
CA ILE A 209 2.04 5.48 -14.55
C ILE A 209 0.58 5.03 -14.57
N GLU A 210 -0.32 5.99 -14.34
CA GLU A 210 -1.75 5.74 -14.16
C GLU A 210 -2.59 6.42 -15.24
N ASP A 211 -3.44 5.62 -15.90
CA ASP A 211 -4.30 6.09 -16.98
C ASP A 211 -5.80 6.00 -16.65
N ARG A 212 -6.16 5.29 -15.58
CA ARG A 212 -7.54 4.94 -15.22
C ARG A 212 -7.95 5.32 -13.79
N LEU A 213 -7.25 6.28 -13.19
CA LEU A 213 -7.76 6.90 -11.97
C LEU A 213 -8.92 7.84 -12.32
N ALA A 214 -9.98 7.86 -11.50
CA ALA A 214 -11.15 8.68 -11.79
C ALA A 214 -10.93 10.17 -11.49
N HIS A 215 -10.08 10.50 -10.51
CA HIS A 215 -9.99 11.87 -9.98
C HIS A 215 -8.57 12.40 -9.83
N GLY A 216 -7.64 11.61 -9.30
CA GLY A 216 -6.26 12.02 -9.15
C GLY A 216 -5.41 10.98 -8.43
N TRP A 217 -4.09 11.12 -8.49
CA TRP A 217 -3.22 10.17 -7.80
C TRP A 217 -3.27 10.35 -6.28
N LEU A 218 -3.01 11.56 -5.79
CA LEU A 218 -3.02 11.87 -4.35
C LEU A 218 -4.27 12.66 -3.96
N ARG A 219 -5.10 12.11 -3.07
CA ARG A 219 -6.24 12.81 -2.49
C ARG A 219 -5.88 13.35 -1.11
N LEU A 220 -5.99 14.66 -0.93
CA LEU A 220 -5.73 15.32 0.36
C LEU A 220 -7.03 15.84 0.94
N VAL A 221 -7.36 15.34 2.13
CA VAL A 221 -8.56 15.65 2.91
C VAL A 221 -8.14 15.92 4.35
N SER A 222 -8.96 16.65 5.12
CA SER A 222 -8.73 16.86 6.55
C SER A 222 -8.78 15.54 7.34
N PRO A 223 -7.83 15.21 8.24
CA PRO A 223 -6.76 16.08 8.77
C PRO A 223 -5.62 16.40 7.80
N LEU A 224 -5.06 17.61 7.94
CA LEU A 224 -4.01 18.13 7.06
C LEU A 224 -2.68 17.35 7.21
N VAL A 225 -2.34 16.59 6.18
CA VAL A 225 -1.09 15.83 6.06
C VAL A 225 0.01 16.66 5.38
N ARG A 226 1.25 16.53 5.85
CA ARG A 226 2.43 17.09 5.15
C ARG A 226 2.95 16.08 4.12
N VAL A 227 3.21 16.53 2.90
CA VAL A 227 3.63 15.64 1.81
C VAL A 227 4.95 16.10 1.21
N GLU A 228 5.91 15.19 1.14
CA GLU A 228 7.19 15.39 0.47
C GLU A 228 7.40 14.33 -0.61
N LEU A 229 7.75 14.77 -1.82
CA LEU A 229 8.08 13.94 -2.97
C LEU A 229 9.53 14.21 -3.35
N ALA A 230 10.36 13.17 -3.45
CA ALA A 230 11.76 13.32 -3.84
C ALA A 230 12.20 12.27 -4.85
N GLY A 231 12.84 12.72 -5.95
CA GLY A 231 13.44 11.82 -6.95
C GLY A 231 12.46 10.82 -7.56
N SER A 232 11.16 11.16 -7.60
CA SER A 232 10.08 10.29 -8.08
C SER A 232 9.62 10.69 -9.48
N LEU A 233 9.09 9.73 -10.22
CA LEU A 233 8.57 9.89 -11.57
C LEU A 233 7.06 9.66 -11.55
N LEU A 234 6.27 10.71 -11.72
CA LEU A 234 4.83 10.67 -11.54
C LEU A 234 4.13 11.04 -12.84
N SER A 235 3.36 10.10 -13.40
CA SER A 235 2.59 10.28 -14.62
C SER A 235 1.16 9.81 -14.42
N SER A 236 0.20 10.73 -14.55
CA SER A 236 -1.23 10.42 -14.45
C SER A 236 -2.04 11.14 -15.52
N THR A 237 -3.02 10.51 -16.15
CA THR A 237 -3.95 11.21 -17.05
C THR A 237 -4.88 12.18 -16.30
N THR A 238 -5.03 11.99 -14.98
CA THR A 238 -5.74 12.90 -14.07
C THR A 238 -4.76 13.77 -13.27
N PRO A 239 -5.23 14.82 -12.57
CA PRO A 239 -4.36 15.61 -11.70
C PRO A 239 -3.53 14.75 -10.72
N LEU A 240 -2.27 15.13 -10.52
CA LEU A 240 -1.39 14.42 -9.57
C LEU A 240 -1.88 14.58 -8.11
N VAL A 241 -2.41 15.75 -7.77
CA VAL A 241 -2.91 16.09 -6.44
C VAL A 241 -4.33 16.61 -6.56
N ARG A 242 -5.19 16.17 -5.65
CA ARG A 242 -6.55 16.67 -5.48
C ARG A 242 -6.77 17.09 -4.03
N LEU A 243 -6.90 18.39 -3.81
CA LEU A 243 -7.32 18.96 -2.53
C LEU A 243 -8.84 18.89 -2.41
N VAL A 244 -9.34 18.44 -1.26
CA VAL A 244 -10.79 18.35 -0.99
C VAL A 244 -11.12 19.18 0.24
N SER A 245 -11.72 20.35 0.02
CA SER A 245 -12.25 21.19 1.09
C SER A 245 -13.48 20.57 1.75
N GLY A 246 -13.80 21.03 2.95
CA GLY A 246 -14.99 20.64 3.71
C GLY A 246 -15.47 21.77 4.63
N PRO A 247 -16.47 21.51 5.48
CA PRO A 247 -17.02 22.51 6.39
C PRO A 247 -15.96 23.20 7.28
N ASP A 248 -14.92 22.46 7.66
CA ASP A 248 -13.89 22.90 8.60
C ASP A 248 -12.52 23.14 7.96
N VAL A 249 -12.38 22.98 6.64
CA VAL A 249 -11.09 23.10 5.93
C VAL A 249 -11.29 23.72 4.56
N ALA A 250 -10.68 24.87 4.33
CA ALA A 250 -10.60 25.55 3.05
C ALA A 250 -9.38 25.09 2.24
N LEU A 251 -9.37 25.35 0.93
CA LEU A 251 -8.25 24.97 0.06
C LEU A 251 -6.91 25.61 0.48
N GLY A 252 -6.94 26.81 1.03
CA GLY A 252 -5.75 27.52 1.52
C GLY A 252 -5.15 26.96 2.82
N ASP A 253 -5.86 26.07 3.51
CA ASP A 253 -5.36 25.47 4.76
C ASP A 253 -4.38 24.33 4.50
N PHE A 254 -4.43 23.72 3.31
CA PHE A 254 -3.55 22.62 2.95
C PHE A 254 -2.10 23.11 2.80
N PRO A 255 -1.14 22.54 3.57
CA PRO A 255 0.27 22.76 3.29
C PRO A 255 0.58 22.34 1.84
N PRO A 256 1.47 23.06 1.14
CA PRO A 256 1.85 22.66 -0.20
C PRO A 256 2.53 21.29 -0.17
N VAL A 257 2.25 20.47 -1.18
CA VAL A 257 3.01 19.25 -1.48
C VAL A 257 4.37 19.69 -1.99
N VAL A 258 5.44 19.33 -1.28
CA VAL A 258 6.81 19.73 -1.67
C VAL A 258 7.40 18.66 -2.58
N ALA A 259 7.68 19.01 -3.84
CA ALA A 259 8.29 18.12 -4.81
C ALA A 259 9.72 18.56 -5.14
N ARG A 260 10.70 17.67 -5.00
CA ARG A 260 12.11 17.94 -5.26
C ARG A 260 12.70 16.95 -6.24
N LYS A 261 13.30 17.44 -7.34
CA LYS A 261 13.96 16.60 -8.35
C LYS A 261 13.04 15.51 -8.92
N CYS A 262 11.74 15.79 -9.00
CA CYS A 262 10.74 14.89 -9.55
C CYS A 262 10.44 15.21 -11.02
N GLU A 263 9.94 14.21 -11.74
CA GLU A 263 9.27 14.40 -13.02
C GLU A 263 7.76 14.34 -12.81
N LEU A 264 7.06 15.40 -13.17
CA LEU A 264 5.62 15.56 -12.91
C LEU A 264 4.87 15.65 -14.24
N ARG A 265 4.14 14.60 -14.59
CA ARG A 265 3.41 14.49 -15.85
C ARG A 265 1.92 14.32 -15.61
N GLN A 266 1.11 15.16 -16.24
CA GLN A 266 -0.35 15.10 -16.09
C GLN A 266 -1.12 15.31 -17.39
N GLY A 267 -2.42 14.97 -17.41
CA GLY A 267 -3.24 14.97 -18.63
C GLY A 267 -3.47 16.32 -19.31
N SER A 268 -3.22 17.43 -18.61
CA SER A 268 -3.18 18.78 -19.21
C SER A 268 -1.91 19.52 -18.78
N VAL A 269 -1.28 20.21 -19.73
CA VAL A 269 -0.07 21.01 -19.45
C VAL A 269 -0.50 22.24 -18.64
N GLY A 270 -0.27 22.21 -17.33
CA GLY A 270 -0.56 23.29 -16.39
C GLY A 270 0.18 23.09 -15.08
N GLU A 271 0.24 24.13 -14.24
CA GLU A 271 0.82 23.99 -12.91
C GLU A 271 -0.06 23.05 -12.08
N PRO A 272 0.50 21.94 -11.53
CA PRO A 272 -0.27 21.09 -10.65
C PRO A 272 -0.59 21.88 -9.37
N GLU A 273 -1.88 22.14 -9.17
CA GLU A 273 -2.40 22.86 -8.01
C GLU A 273 -1.93 22.20 -6.71
N GLY A 274 -1.48 23.01 -5.75
CA GLY A 274 -1.03 22.53 -4.46
C GLY A 274 0.37 21.89 -4.43
N ILE A 275 1.15 21.92 -5.52
CA ILE A 275 2.54 21.42 -5.55
C ILE A 275 3.56 22.57 -5.62
N ALA A 276 4.41 22.67 -4.60
CA ALA A 276 5.62 23.49 -4.61
C ALA A 276 6.78 22.69 -5.20
N ALA A 277 7.14 22.95 -6.45
CA ALA A 277 8.13 22.18 -7.21
C ALA A 277 9.53 22.85 -7.21
N GLU A 278 10.56 22.09 -6.83
CA GLU A 278 11.97 22.50 -6.80
C GLU A 278 12.80 21.57 -7.71
N ALA A 279 13.43 22.13 -8.74
CA ALA A 279 14.23 21.39 -9.71
C ALA A 279 13.46 20.20 -10.36
N CYS A 280 12.15 20.35 -10.56
CA CYS A 280 11.30 19.36 -11.22
C CYS A 280 11.19 19.62 -12.72
N THR A 281 11.00 18.54 -13.49
CA THR A 281 10.54 18.62 -14.89
C THR A 281 9.03 18.40 -14.95
N ARG A 282 8.39 18.98 -15.97
CA ARG A 282 6.96 18.85 -16.22
C ARG A 282 6.72 18.33 -17.64
N GLY A 283 5.67 17.55 -17.84
CA GLY A 283 5.32 17.04 -19.16
C GLY A 283 3.88 16.57 -19.26
N GLU A 284 3.46 16.16 -20.45
CA GLU A 284 2.20 15.44 -20.64
C GLU A 284 2.31 14.01 -20.12
N ALA A 285 1.22 13.49 -19.56
CA ALA A 285 1.14 12.10 -19.10
C ALA A 285 1.67 11.11 -20.16
N TRP A 286 2.48 10.15 -19.73
CA TRP A 286 2.94 9.07 -20.59
C TRP A 286 1.78 8.21 -21.09
N PRO A 287 1.92 7.59 -22.28
CA PRO A 287 0.96 6.61 -22.76
C PRO A 287 0.89 5.41 -21.81
N ARG A 288 -0.27 4.75 -21.82
CA ARG A 288 -0.51 3.54 -21.04
C ARG A 288 0.54 2.46 -21.39
N PRO A 289 1.26 1.90 -20.41
CA PRO A 289 2.15 0.76 -20.64
C PRO A 289 1.36 -0.48 -21.09
N GLY A 290 1.92 -1.24 -22.02
CA GLY A 290 1.35 -2.52 -22.45
C GLY A 290 1.30 -3.58 -21.34
N GLU A 291 0.47 -4.61 -21.53
CA GLU A 291 0.29 -5.72 -20.58
C GLU A 291 1.54 -6.57 -20.38
N ARG A 292 2.41 -6.63 -21.39
CA ARG A 292 3.71 -7.31 -21.35
C ARG A 292 4.83 -6.28 -21.31
N SER A 293 4.81 -5.42 -20.30
CA SER A 293 5.81 -4.38 -20.10
C SER A 293 6.83 -4.75 -19.02
N PRO A 294 7.99 -4.08 -18.98
CA PRO A 294 8.94 -4.17 -17.87
C PRO A 294 8.30 -4.00 -16.49
N LEU A 295 7.22 -3.21 -16.38
CA LEU A 295 6.48 -3.03 -15.13
C LEU A 295 5.81 -4.32 -14.68
N THR A 296 5.14 -5.04 -15.57
CA THR A 296 4.48 -6.31 -15.24
C THR A 296 5.51 -7.40 -14.91
N GLU A 297 6.63 -7.45 -15.62
CA GLU A 297 7.70 -8.42 -15.35
C GLU A 297 8.51 -8.10 -14.09
N GLY A 298 8.67 -6.82 -13.73
CA GLY A 298 9.26 -6.40 -12.46
C GLY A 298 8.34 -6.75 -11.28
N ALA A 299 7.04 -6.47 -11.42
CA ALA A 299 6.04 -6.72 -10.39
C ALA A 299 5.86 -8.21 -10.09
N ARG A 300 5.89 -9.08 -11.11
CA ARG A 300 5.85 -10.56 -10.96
C ARG A 300 7.01 -11.15 -10.17
N ARG A 301 8.06 -10.38 -9.94
CA ARG A 301 9.25 -10.77 -9.18
C ARG A 301 9.44 -9.94 -7.91
N ALA A 302 8.48 -9.04 -7.61
CA ALA A 302 8.62 -7.96 -6.63
C ALA A 302 10.05 -7.39 -6.60
N ALA A 303 10.54 -7.02 -7.79
CA ALA A 303 11.92 -6.61 -7.98
C ALA A 303 12.23 -5.31 -7.23
N VAL A 304 13.50 -5.10 -6.88
CA VAL A 304 13.97 -3.80 -6.39
C VAL A 304 13.67 -2.73 -7.43
N VAL A 305 13.18 -1.58 -6.98
CA VAL A 305 12.63 -0.55 -7.87
C VAL A 305 13.70 0.49 -8.20
N ASP A 306 14.02 0.59 -9.50
CA ASP A 306 14.70 1.74 -10.09
C ASP A 306 13.76 2.42 -11.09
N PRO A 307 13.10 3.54 -10.71
CA PRO A 307 12.14 4.21 -11.57
C PRO A 307 12.73 4.63 -12.92
N ARG A 308 14.00 5.07 -12.95
CA ARG A 308 14.61 5.59 -14.17
C ARG A 308 14.96 4.45 -15.12
N ALA A 309 15.49 3.35 -14.60
CA ALA A 309 15.74 2.16 -15.40
C ALA A 309 14.43 1.59 -15.98
N LEU A 310 13.34 1.59 -15.20
CA LEU A 310 12.03 1.12 -15.65
C LEU A 310 11.46 2.01 -16.77
N VAL A 311 11.53 3.33 -16.61
CA VAL A 311 11.08 4.29 -17.65
C VAL A 311 11.92 4.17 -18.91
N ALA A 312 13.25 4.07 -18.79
CA ALA A 312 14.13 3.84 -19.93
C ALA A 312 13.81 2.52 -20.66
N ALA A 313 13.53 1.44 -19.91
CA ALA A 313 13.13 0.15 -20.48
C ALA A 313 11.76 0.20 -21.18
N LEU A 314 10.91 1.18 -20.85
CA LEU A 314 9.65 1.45 -21.54
C LEU A 314 9.83 2.32 -22.79
N GLY A 315 11.00 2.93 -22.99
CA GLY A 315 11.26 3.86 -24.09
C GLY A 315 10.56 5.22 -23.92
N LEU A 316 10.38 5.67 -22.68
CA LEU A 316 9.66 6.88 -22.29
C LEU A 316 10.59 8.02 -21.84
#